data_AF-A0A538SIS9-F1
#
_entry.id   AF-A0A538SIS9-F1
#
_cell.length_a   1.000
_cell.length_b   1.000
_cell.length_c   1.000
_cell.angle_alpha   90.00
_cell.angle_beta   90.00
_cell.angle_gamma   90.00
#
_symmetry.space_group_name_H-M   'P 1'
#
loop_
_entity.id
_entity.type
_entity.pdbx_description
1 polymer ?
#
loop_
_entity_poly.entity_id
_entity_poly.type
_entity_poly.pdbx_seq_one_letter_code
_entity_poly.pdbx_strand_id
1 'polypeptide(L)'
;MSDVATEGSLRPIARPRHTVYLLLAVFAFAAVGAVRAGQVAQAPPHSRVPQYLVLLLAEWGLFYYAAMGPRRAGVPLSEIFDVRGWSFRPAGSSDPSEAPAKVRVGPARLLGTLLLAGAFWIAAGLILAGVKRATDLLGGATAAEAQRTSRLLIPHGGIEAVLWVPLSISAGICEEFVFRGYLQRQLAALTKSPVAGLLLSALVFGVAHGYQGVSSVVVITVFGVLFGILAHLSRSLVPGIIAHAWQDLASGLFRM
;
A
#
# COMPACT_ATOMS: atom_id res chain seq x y z
N MET A 1 -24.94 33.19 -12.45
CA MET A 1 -23.54 33.31 -12.01
C MET A 1 -22.97 31.91 -11.91
N SER A 2 -22.10 31.56 -12.85
CA SER A 2 -21.43 30.27 -12.96
C SER A 2 -20.45 30.09 -11.81
N ASP A 3 -20.67 29.08 -10.98
CA ASP A 3 -19.71 28.60 -9.99
C ASP A 3 -18.45 28.11 -10.73
N VAL A 4 -17.41 28.95 -10.73
CA VAL A 4 -16.09 28.57 -11.19
C VAL A 4 -15.55 27.57 -10.17
N ALA A 5 -15.48 26.31 -10.58
CA ALA A 5 -14.84 25.24 -9.81
C ALA A 5 -13.41 25.67 -9.45
N THR A 6 -13.17 25.95 -8.16
CA THR A 6 -11.84 26.17 -7.63
C THR A 6 -11.06 24.86 -7.65
N GLU A 7 -10.25 24.70 -8.70
CA GLU A 7 -9.16 23.72 -8.76
C GLU A 7 -8.24 23.89 -7.54
N GLY A 8 -7.87 22.77 -6.91
CA GLY A 8 -6.87 22.75 -5.83
C GLY A 8 -7.41 22.62 -4.39
N SER A 9 -8.68 22.30 -4.15
CA SER A 9 -9.16 21.99 -2.80
C SER A 9 -9.06 20.49 -2.47
N LEU A 10 -8.50 20.15 -1.31
CA LEU A 10 -8.52 18.79 -0.75
C LEU A 10 -9.96 18.37 -0.46
N ARG A 11 -10.64 17.79 -1.45
CA ARG A 11 -12.02 17.34 -1.34
C ARG A 11 -12.08 15.85 -0.99
N PRO A 12 -12.96 15.44 -0.05
CA PRO A 12 -13.17 14.03 0.22
C PRO A 12 -13.65 13.29 -1.02
N ILE A 13 -13.03 12.15 -1.31
CA ILE A 13 -13.39 11.26 -2.44
C ILE A 13 -14.43 10.22 -2.03
N ALA A 14 -14.85 10.22 -0.76
CA ALA A 14 -15.94 9.39 -0.23
C ALA A 14 -16.55 10.02 1.03
N ARG A 15 -17.71 9.49 1.45
CA ARG A 15 -18.32 9.84 2.74
C ARG A 15 -17.44 9.35 3.90
N PRO A 16 -17.26 10.10 5.00
CA PRO A 16 -16.40 9.70 6.12
C PRO A 16 -16.73 8.31 6.70
N ARG A 17 -18.03 7.97 6.82
CA ARG A 17 -18.48 6.65 7.28
C ARG A 17 -17.95 5.48 6.44
N HIS A 18 -17.76 5.70 5.13
CA HIS A 18 -17.21 4.67 4.24
C HIS A 18 -15.76 4.36 4.61
N THR A 19 -14.97 5.41 4.91
CA THR A 19 -13.58 5.30 5.40
C THR A 19 -13.52 4.60 6.75
N VAL A 20 -14.42 4.92 7.68
CA VAL A 20 -14.49 4.26 8.99
C VAL A 20 -14.71 2.76 8.84
N TYR A 21 -15.69 2.33 8.02
CA TYR A 21 -15.93 0.90 7.78
C TYR A 21 -14.76 0.21 7.05
N LEU A 22 -14.07 0.90 6.13
CA LEU A 22 -12.86 0.35 5.52
C LEU A 22 -11.77 0.10 6.57
N LEU A 23 -11.52 1.08 7.45
CA LEU A 23 -10.54 0.96 8.53
C LEU A 23 -10.90 -0.19 9.48
N LEU A 24 -12.17 -0.32 9.86
CA LEU A 24 -12.64 -1.44 10.66
C LEU A 24 -12.40 -2.78 9.97
N ALA A 25 -12.65 -2.89 8.66
CA ALA A 25 -12.39 -4.11 7.91
C ALA A 25 -10.89 -4.45 7.82
N VAL A 26 -10.04 -3.45 7.57
CA VAL A 26 -8.58 -3.59 7.55
C VAL A 26 -8.07 -4.10 8.90
N PHE A 27 -8.47 -3.46 10.01
CA PHE A 27 -8.01 -3.87 11.33
C PHE A 27 -8.60 -5.19 11.80
N ALA A 28 -9.85 -5.52 11.43
CA ALA A 28 -10.43 -6.82 11.70
C ALA A 28 -9.65 -7.93 10.98
N PHE A 29 -9.29 -7.73 9.72
CA PHE A 29 -8.47 -8.68 8.97
C PHE A 29 -7.07 -8.84 9.58
N ALA A 30 -6.42 -7.73 9.94
CA ALA A 30 -5.13 -7.74 10.63
C ALA A 30 -5.19 -8.51 11.97
N ALA A 31 -6.26 -8.33 12.76
CA ALA A 31 -6.46 -9.03 14.02
C ALA A 31 -6.65 -10.55 13.82
N VAL A 32 -7.45 -10.96 12.82
CA VAL A 32 -7.59 -12.37 12.44
C VAL A 32 -6.25 -12.95 11.98
N GLY A 33 -5.48 -12.19 11.21
CA GLY A 33 -4.12 -12.54 10.79
C GLY A 33 -3.19 -12.76 11.98
N ALA A 34 -3.23 -11.90 12.98
CA ALA A 34 -2.43 -12.03 14.21
C ALA A 34 -2.80 -13.29 15.03
N VAL A 35 -4.08 -13.59 15.17
CA VAL A 35 -4.54 -14.82 15.85
C VAL A 35 -4.07 -16.07 15.10
N ARG A 36 -4.23 -16.09 13.77
CA ARG A 36 -3.75 -17.19 12.92
C ARG A 36 -2.24 -17.33 12.96
N ALA A 37 -1.51 -16.21 12.98
CA ALA A 37 -0.06 -16.19 13.09
C ALA A 37 0.43 -16.91 14.36
N GLY A 38 -0.24 -16.67 15.49
CA GLY A 38 0.03 -17.37 16.75
C GLY A 38 -0.25 -18.87 16.67
N GLN A 39 -1.32 -19.29 16.00
CA GLN A 39 -1.70 -20.70 15.84
C GLN A 39 -0.72 -21.47 14.93
N VAL A 40 -0.39 -20.91 13.77
CA VAL A 40 0.51 -21.55 12.79
C VAL A 40 1.94 -21.62 13.30
N ALA A 41 2.38 -20.66 14.12
CA ALA A 41 3.70 -20.72 14.78
C ALA A 41 3.90 -22.01 15.62
N GLN A 42 2.81 -22.63 16.08
CA GLN A 42 2.80 -23.82 16.93
C GLN A 42 2.41 -25.11 16.17
N ALA A 43 1.99 -25.01 14.90
CA ALA A 43 1.46 -26.14 14.13
C ALA A 43 2.52 -26.78 13.20
N PRO A 44 2.38 -28.07 12.84
CA PRO A 44 3.21 -28.69 11.81
C PRO A 44 3.09 -27.97 10.45
N PRO A 45 4.14 -28.02 9.60
CA PRO A 45 4.07 -27.48 8.25
C PRO A 45 2.92 -28.14 7.46
N HIS A 46 2.06 -27.30 6.89
CA HIS A 46 0.95 -27.70 6.03
C HIS A 46 0.91 -26.78 4.82
N SER A 47 0.14 -27.16 3.80
CA SER A 47 0.04 -26.35 2.59
C SER A 47 -0.53 -24.96 2.88
N ARG A 48 0.09 -23.93 2.30
CA ARG A 48 -0.32 -22.53 2.41
C ARG A 48 -1.33 -22.10 1.36
N VAL A 49 -1.69 -22.98 0.43
CA VAL A 49 -2.66 -22.70 -0.63
C VAL A 49 -3.97 -22.11 -0.09
N PRO A 50 -4.62 -22.67 0.96
CA PRO A 50 -5.84 -22.07 1.50
C PRO A 50 -5.63 -20.65 2.02
N GLN A 51 -4.47 -20.38 2.63
CA GLN A 51 -4.13 -19.05 3.13
C GLN A 51 -3.95 -18.04 1.97
N TYR A 52 -3.31 -18.44 0.87
CA TYR A 52 -3.19 -17.58 -0.32
C TYR A 52 -4.54 -17.25 -0.94
N LEU A 53 -5.45 -18.22 -1.03
CA LEU A 53 -6.81 -18.00 -1.54
C LEU A 53 -7.60 -17.03 -0.65
N VAL A 54 -7.47 -17.18 0.68
CA VAL A 54 -8.10 -16.26 1.63
C VAL A 54 -7.53 -14.84 1.49
N LEU A 55 -6.22 -14.70 1.33
CA LEU A 55 -5.57 -13.39 1.14
C LEU A 55 -6.01 -12.72 -0.16
N LEU A 56 -6.01 -13.44 -1.28
CA LEU A 56 -6.53 -12.95 -2.56
C LEU A 56 -7.97 -12.44 -2.41
N LEU A 57 -8.85 -13.22 -1.79
CA LEU A 57 -10.24 -12.81 -1.57
C LEU A 57 -10.36 -11.57 -0.68
N ALA A 58 -9.55 -11.49 0.37
CA ALA A 58 -9.56 -10.35 1.30
C ALA A 58 -9.04 -9.07 0.65
N GLU A 59 -7.90 -9.13 -0.04
CA GLU A 59 -7.28 -8.00 -0.75
C GLU A 59 -8.24 -7.42 -1.80
N TRP A 60 -8.79 -8.27 -2.67
CA TRP A 60 -9.73 -7.83 -3.69
C TRP A 60 -11.07 -7.36 -3.10
N GLY A 61 -11.51 -7.95 -1.98
CA GLY A 61 -12.67 -7.48 -1.23
C GLY A 61 -12.49 -6.07 -0.68
N LEU A 62 -11.33 -5.80 -0.05
CA LEU A 62 -10.97 -4.48 0.46
C LEU A 62 -10.78 -3.46 -0.68
N PHE A 63 -10.12 -3.86 -1.77
CA PHE A 63 -9.99 -3.06 -2.98
C PHE A 63 -11.36 -2.68 -3.53
N TYR A 64 -12.24 -3.66 -3.73
CA TYR A 64 -13.59 -3.43 -4.22
C TYR A 64 -14.34 -2.46 -3.31
N TYR A 65 -14.28 -2.68 -2.00
CA TYR A 65 -14.92 -1.81 -1.03
C TYR A 65 -14.39 -0.37 -1.12
N ALA A 66 -13.08 -0.16 -1.08
CA ALA A 66 -12.46 1.15 -1.22
C ALA A 66 -12.83 1.83 -2.55
N ALA A 67 -12.86 1.07 -3.66
CA ALA A 67 -13.22 1.57 -4.98
C ALA A 67 -14.68 2.02 -5.10
N MET A 68 -15.59 1.47 -4.28
CA MET A 68 -16.99 1.91 -4.26
C MET A 68 -17.15 3.34 -3.75
N GLY A 69 -16.27 3.81 -2.85
CA GLY A 69 -16.34 5.16 -2.29
C GLY A 69 -16.25 6.25 -3.35
N PRO A 70 -15.12 6.34 -4.09
CA PRO A 70 -14.94 7.26 -5.22
C PRO A 70 -16.02 7.12 -6.28
N ARG A 71 -16.36 5.89 -6.69
CA ARG A 71 -17.41 5.65 -7.70
C ARG A 71 -18.76 6.25 -7.29
N ARG A 72 -19.17 6.09 -6.03
CA ARG A 72 -20.41 6.68 -5.51
C ARG A 72 -20.34 8.20 -5.35
N ALA A 73 -19.14 8.76 -5.25
CA ALA A 73 -18.90 10.20 -5.24
C ALA A 73 -18.76 10.81 -6.65
N GLY A 74 -18.91 10.00 -7.71
CA GLY A 74 -18.73 10.45 -9.10
C GLY A 74 -17.28 10.59 -9.55
N VAL A 75 -16.32 10.11 -8.75
CA VAL A 75 -14.88 10.16 -9.06
C VAL A 75 -14.48 8.91 -9.87
N PRO A 76 -13.97 9.05 -11.10
CA PRO A 76 -13.57 7.91 -11.92
C PRO A 76 -12.32 7.23 -11.33
N LEU A 77 -12.26 5.90 -11.37
CA LEU A 77 -11.13 5.17 -10.80
C LEU A 77 -9.79 5.47 -11.48
N SER A 78 -9.81 5.86 -12.75
CA SER A 78 -8.60 6.31 -13.45
C SER A 78 -7.92 7.48 -12.76
N GLU A 79 -8.69 8.36 -12.09
CA GLU A 79 -8.16 9.47 -11.29
C GLU A 79 -7.56 8.99 -9.96
N ILE A 80 -7.94 7.80 -9.46
CA ILE A 80 -7.29 7.20 -8.29
C ILE A 80 -5.91 6.67 -8.66
N PHE A 81 -5.78 6.06 -9.86
CA PHE A 81 -4.50 5.60 -10.39
C PHE A 81 -3.60 6.75 -10.90
N ASP A 82 -4.19 7.86 -11.35
CA ASP A 82 -3.52 9.07 -11.83
C ASP A 82 -3.58 10.17 -10.75
N VAL A 83 -2.61 10.17 -9.85
CA VAL A 83 -2.56 10.97 -8.60
C VAL A 83 -2.31 12.47 -8.86
N ARG A 84 -2.45 12.95 -10.10
CA ARG A 84 -2.14 14.34 -10.53
C ARG A 84 -2.88 15.42 -9.77
N GLY A 85 -4.11 15.15 -9.31
CA GLY A 85 -4.93 16.12 -8.56
C GLY A 85 -4.51 16.32 -7.09
N TRP A 86 -3.47 15.65 -6.61
CA TRP A 86 -3.03 15.72 -5.22
C TRP A 86 -1.65 16.38 -5.09
N SER A 87 -1.59 17.52 -4.42
CA SER A 87 -0.39 18.35 -4.24
C SER A 87 -0.10 18.62 -2.76
N PHE A 88 1.17 18.70 -2.36
CA PHE A 88 1.56 19.26 -1.04
C PHE A 88 1.42 20.78 -0.98
N ARG A 89 1.12 21.44 -2.11
CA ARG A 89 0.98 22.89 -2.18
C ARG A 89 -0.35 23.36 -1.55
N PRO A 90 -0.38 24.56 -0.93
CA PRO A 90 -1.60 25.17 -0.41
C PRO A 90 -2.70 25.28 -1.48
N ALA A 91 -3.96 25.19 -1.04
CA ALA A 91 -5.11 25.34 -1.93
C ALA A 91 -5.06 26.68 -2.68
N GLY A 92 -5.21 26.64 -4.01
CA GLY A 92 -5.22 27.84 -4.88
C GLY A 92 -3.96 28.07 -5.72
N SER A 93 -2.98 27.15 -5.72
CA SER A 93 -1.75 27.27 -6.53
C SER A 93 -1.68 26.32 -7.74
N SER A 94 -2.80 25.76 -8.21
CA SER A 94 -2.81 24.88 -9.38
C SER A 94 -2.76 25.71 -10.67
N ASP A 95 -1.79 25.42 -11.52
CA ASP A 95 -1.73 25.95 -12.88
C ASP A 95 -2.77 25.20 -13.75
N PRO A 96 -3.76 25.91 -14.34
CA PRO A 96 -4.78 25.31 -15.21
C PRO A 96 -4.22 24.58 -16.45
N SER A 97 -2.93 24.74 -16.75
CA SER A 97 -2.27 24.04 -17.86
C SER A 97 -2.01 22.55 -17.60
N GLU A 98 -2.13 22.07 -16.35
CA GLU A 98 -1.94 20.66 -15.97
C GLU A 98 -3.16 19.75 -16.28
N ALA A 99 -3.83 19.97 -17.42
CA ALA A 99 -4.90 19.09 -17.88
C ALA A 99 -4.40 17.62 -18.00
N PRO A 100 -5.23 16.61 -17.71
CA PRO A 100 -4.81 15.22 -17.76
C PRO A 100 -4.45 14.83 -19.18
N ALA A 101 -3.15 14.86 -19.51
CA ALA A 101 -2.64 14.28 -20.73
C ALA A 101 -3.09 12.82 -20.79
N LYS A 102 -3.91 12.48 -21.81
CA LYS A 102 -4.38 11.11 -22.08
C LYS A 102 -3.17 10.17 -21.99
N VAL A 103 -3.26 9.21 -21.06
CA VAL A 103 -2.18 8.27 -20.77
C VAL A 103 -1.96 7.36 -21.98
N ARG A 104 -1.01 7.72 -22.85
CA ARG A 104 -0.49 6.82 -23.88
C ARG A 104 0.64 6.02 -23.25
N VAL A 105 0.46 4.71 -23.12
CA VAL A 105 1.47 3.81 -22.55
C VAL A 105 2.39 3.38 -23.69
N GLY A 106 3.49 4.13 -23.88
CA GLY A 106 4.54 3.77 -24.83
C GLY A 106 5.70 3.03 -24.14
N PRO A 107 6.56 2.33 -24.90
CA PRO A 107 7.72 1.60 -24.35
C PRO A 107 8.64 2.48 -23.48
N ALA A 108 8.88 3.73 -23.88
CA ALA A 108 9.69 4.67 -23.10
C ALA A 108 9.09 5.01 -21.73
N ARG A 109 7.75 5.08 -21.62
CA ARG A 109 7.06 5.35 -20.35
C ARG A 109 7.08 4.13 -19.45
N LEU A 110 6.95 2.92 -20.02
CA LEU A 110 7.12 1.68 -19.29
C LEU A 110 8.56 1.61 -18.72
N LEU A 111 9.57 1.83 -19.55
CA LEU A 111 10.97 1.87 -19.12
C LEU A 111 11.18 2.89 -17.98
N GLY A 112 10.69 4.12 -18.13
CA GLY A 112 10.77 5.13 -17.07
C GLY A 112 10.11 4.70 -15.76
N THR A 113 8.97 4.00 -15.84
CA THR A 113 8.27 3.45 -14.67
C THR A 113 9.09 2.36 -13.98
N LEU A 114 9.69 1.45 -14.75
CA LEU A 114 10.55 0.39 -14.24
C LEU A 114 11.82 0.95 -13.59
N LEU A 115 12.45 1.94 -14.22
CA LEU A 115 13.62 2.63 -13.68
C LEU A 115 13.29 3.36 -12.37
N LEU A 116 12.13 4.02 -12.30
CA LEU A 116 11.69 4.69 -11.08
C LEU A 116 11.42 3.69 -9.95
N ALA A 117 10.78 2.55 -10.25
CA ALA A 117 10.59 1.46 -9.29
C ALA A 117 11.95 0.89 -8.81
N GLY A 118 12.93 0.73 -9.70
CA GLY A 118 14.28 0.31 -9.34
C GLY A 118 15.04 1.33 -8.48
N ALA A 119 14.96 2.62 -8.82
CA ALA A 119 15.55 3.69 -8.03
C ALA A 119 14.91 3.80 -6.63
N PHE A 120 13.59 3.62 -6.56
CA PHE A 120 12.86 3.54 -5.30
C PHE A 120 13.38 2.40 -4.41
N TRP A 121 13.64 1.22 -4.98
CA TRP A 121 14.20 0.09 -4.23
C TRP A 121 15.55 0.41 -3.58
N ILE A 122 16.43 1.08 -4.30
CA ILE A 122 17.75 1.45 -3.78
C ILE A 122 17.59 2.44 -2.61
N ALA A 123 16.81 3.50 -2.82
CA ALA A 123 16.58 4.51 -1.79
C ALA A 123 15.87 3.94 -0.55
N ALA A 124 14.80 3.18 -0.76
CA ALA A 124 14.05 2.52 0.31
C ALA A 124 14.92 1.50 1.04
N GLY A 125 15.71 0.69 0.34
CA GLY A 125 16.60 -0.31 0.94
C GLY A 125 17.59 0.32 1.93
N LEU A 126 18.22 1.44 1.55
CA LEU A 126 19.15 2.16 2.44
C LEU A 126 18.46 2.70 3.69
N ILE A 127 17.29 3.35 3.52
CA ILE A 127 16.54 3.94 4.63
C ILE A 127 16.03 2.84 5.58
N LEU A 128 15.40 1.80 5.02
CA LEU A 128 14.82 0.71 5.80
C LEU A 128 15.89 -0.12 6.51
N ALA A 129 17.07 -0.30 5.91
CA ALA A 129 18.20 -0.94 6.59
C ALA A 129 18.65 -0.14 7.82
N GLY A 130 18.74 1.19 7.71
CA GLY A 130 19.05 2.08 8.82
C GLY A 130 18.00 2.03 9.93
N VAL A 131 16.72 2.12 9.56
CA VAL A 131 15.58 2.04 10.50
C VAL A 131 15.58 0.69 11.21
N LYS A 132 15.73 -0.42 10.46
CA LYS A 132 15.78 -1.76 11.04
C LYS A 132 16.94 -1.86 12.04
N ARG A 133 18.14 -1.44 11.66
CA ARG A 133 19.31 -1.45 12.54
C ARG A 133 19.07 -0.65 13.82
N ALA A 134 18.45 0.51 13.72
CA ALA A 134 18.07 1.33 14.88
C ALA A 134 17.05 0.61 15.78
N THR A 135 16.01 -0.01 15.21
CA THR A 135 15.05 -0.78 16.00
C THR A 135 15.69 -1.99 16.67
N ASP A 136 16.61 -2.70 16.00
CA ASP A 136 17.33 -3.85 16.56
C ASP A 136 18.19 -3.42 17.77
N LEU A 137 18.86 -2.25 17.69
CA LEU A 137 19.64 -1.69 18.80
C LEU A 137 18.78 -1.30 20.02
N LEU A 138 17.50 -0.97 19.78
CA LEU A 138 16.53 -0.65 20.82
C LEU A 138 15.80 -1.90 21.35
N GLY A 139 16.23 -3.11 20.97
CA GLY A 139 15.62 -4.38 21.38
C GLY A 139 14.38 -4.79 20.54
N GLY A 140 14.24 -4.25 19.33
CA GLY A 140 12.99 -4.22 18.57
C GLY A 140 12.50 -5.52 17.92
N ALA A 141 13.29 -6.59 17.85
CA ALA A 141 12.79 -7.89 17.45
C ALA A 141 13.71 -9.01 17.90
N THR A 142 13.14 -10.11 18.38
CA THR A 142 13.90 -11.36 18.56
C THR A 142 13.93 -12.13 17.23
N ALA A 143 14.98 -12.92 16.98
CA ALA A 143 15.04 -13.82 15.81
C ALA A 143 13.77 -14.71 15.67
N ALA A 144 13.09 -14.97 16.79
CA ALA A 144 11.84 -15.72 16.87
C ALA A 144 10.61 -14.99 16.30
N GLU A 145 10.57 -13.65 16.25
CA GLU A 145 9.48 -12.91 15.58
C GLU A 145 9.66 -12.92 14.06
N ALA A 146 10.87 -12.68 13.57
CA ALA A 146 11.19 -12.76 12.15
C ALA A 146 10.87 -14.16 11.58
N GLN A 147 11.22 -15.22 12.32
CA GLN A 147 10.96 -16.59 11.90
C GLN A 147 9.47 -16.98 11.94
N ARG A 148 8.67 -16.38 12.84
CA ARG A 148 7.21 -16.59 12.89
C ARG A 148 6.54 -16.08 11.62
N THR A 149 6.86 -14.86 11.19
CA THR A 149 6.30 -14.26 9.97
C THR A 149 6.66 -15.06 8.72
N SER A 150 7.91 -15.50 8.61
CA SER A 150 8.38 -16.32 7.49
C SER A 150 7.63 -17.64 7.35
N ARG A 151 7.25 -18.29 8.46
CA ARG A 151 6.54 -19.57 8.41
C ARG A 151 5.12 -19.46 7.86
N LEU A 152 4.50 -18.28 7.94
CA LEU A 152 3.08 -18.09 7.60
C LEU A 152 2.82 -18.06 6.09
N LEU A 153 3.67 -17.35 5.36
CA LEU A 153 3.36 -16.94 3.99
C LEU A 153 4.39 -17.39 2.96
N ILE A 154 5.65 -17.63 3.34
CA ILE A 154 6.67 -17.99 2.34
C ILE A 154 6.26 -19.32 1.69
N PRO A 155 6.32 -19.46 0.35
CA PRO A 155 5.98 -20.70 -0.34
C PRO A 155 7.01 -21.80 -0.09
N HIS A 156 6.55 -23.04 0.04
CA HIS A 156 7.40 -24.23 0.11
C HIS A 156 6.94 -25.25 -0.95
N GLY A 157 7.56 -25.17 -2.14
CA GLY A 157 7.30 -26.07 -3.27
C GLY A 157 6.63 -25.39 -4.47
N GLY A 158 6.55 -26.13 -5.59
CA GLY A 158 6.19 -25.57 -6.90
C GLY A 158 4.80 -24.94 -6.96
N ILE A 159 3.77 -25.61 -6.43
CA ILE A 159 2.39 -25.09 -6.46
C ILE A 159 2.27 -23.79 -5.66
N GLU A 160 2.89 -23.75 -4.47
CA GLU A 160 2.89 -22.55 -3.63
C GLU A 160 3.65 -21.40 -4.30
N ALA A 161 4.78 -21.68 -4.96
CA ALA A 161 5.53 -20.69 -5.72
C ALA A 161 4.74 -20.13 -6.91
N VAL A 162 3.99 -20.98 -7.64
CA VAL A 162 3.12 -20.54 -8.74
C VAL A 162 2.00 -19.64 -8.23
N LEU A 163 1.37 -19.98 -7.09
CA LEU A 163 0.30 -19.16 -6.49
C LEU A 163 0.82 -17.89 -5.81
N TRP A 164 2.09 -17.88 -5.38
CA TRP A 164 2.73 -16.70 -4.81
C TRP A 164 2.83 -15.55 -5.82
N VAL A 165 3.00 -15.86 -7.11
CA VAL A 165 3.12 -14.86 -8.18
C VAL A 165 1.86 -13.99 -8.32
N PRO A 166 0.66 -14.53 -8.58
CA PRO A 166 -0.56 -13.73 -8.66
C PRO A 166 -0.93 -13.10 -7.31
N LEU A 167 -0.59 -13.72 -6.17
CA LEU A 167 -0.77 -13.11 -4.85
C LEU A 167 0.07 -11.84 -4.70
N SER A 168 1.36 -11.90 -5.03
CA SER A 168 2.27 -10.74 -4.95
C SER A 168 1.81 -9.59 -5.87
N ILE A 169 1.34 -9.92 -7.08
CA ILE A 169 0.80 -8.91 -8.02
C ILE A 169 -0.51 -8.33 -7.48
N SER A 170 -1.37 -9.17 -6.91
CA SER A 170 -2.63 -8.77 -6.27
C SER A 170 -2.39 -7.79 -5.13
N ALA A 171 -1.48 -8.12 -4.21
CA ALA A 171 -1.11 -7.27 -3.08
C ALA A 171 -0.62 -5.90 -3.58
N GLY A 172 0.31 -5.89 -4.54
CA GLY A 172 0.81 -4.65 -5.13
C GLY A 172 -0.30 -3.77 -5.73
N ILE A 173 -1.29 -4.33 -6.42
CA ILE A 173 -2.42 -3.57 -6.97
C ILE A 173 -3.37 -3.09 -5.86
N CYS A 174 -3.80 -4.03 -5.01
CA CYS A 174 -4.86 -3.81 -4.03
C CYS A 174 -4.42 -2.85 -2.93
N GLU A 175 -3.24 -3.08 -2.36
CA GLU A 175 -2.72 -2.27 -1.26
C GLU A 175 -2.34 -0.87 -1.72
N GLU A 176 -1.66 -0.71 -2.85
CA GLU A 176 -1.33 0.63 -3.36
C GLU A 176 -2.61 1.44 -3.64
N PHE A 177 -3.64 0.81 -4.20
CA PHE A 177 -4.94 1.45 -4.39
C PHE A 177 -5.60 1.83 -3.07
N VAL A 178 -5.69 0.90 -2.10
CA VAL A 178 -6.37 1.13 -0.82
C VAL A 178 -5.65 2.19 0.01
N PHE A 179 -4.34 2.10 0.14
CA PHE A 179 -3.58 2.95 1.05
C PHE A 179 -3.17 4.29 0.40
N ARG A 180 -2.63 4.27 -0.83
CA ARG A 180 -2.10 5.49 -1.49
C ARG A 180 -3.15 6.15 -2.36
N GLY A 181 -3.94 5.34 -3.08
CA GLY A 181 -5.06 5.83 -3.87
C GLY A 181 -6.21 6.35 -3.01
N TYR A 182 -6.71 5.55 -2.07
CA TYR A 182 -7.91 5.89 -1.32
C TYR A 182 -7.61 6.56 0.03
N LEU A 183 -6.99 5.85 0.99
CA LEU A 183 -6.85 6.33 2.38
C LEU A 183 -6.02 7.62 2.47
N GLN A 184 -4.88 7.69 1.80
CA GLN A 184 -4.00 8.86 1.82
C GLN A 184 -4.72 10.13 1.33
N ARG A 185 -5.45 10.05 0.21
CA ARG A 185 -6.23 11.17 -0.34
C ARG A 185 -7.41 11.53 0.56
N GLN A 186 -8.15 10.53 1.02
CA GLN A 186 -9.33 10.72 1.86
C GLN A 186 -8.97 11.33 3.22
N LEU A 187 -7.94 10.82 3.88
CA LEU A 187 -7.45 11.36 5.15
C LEU A 187 -6.84 12.74 4.98
N ALA A 188 -6.15 13.02 3.87
CA ALA A 188 -5.68 14.37 3.55
C ALA A 188 -6.84 15.37 3.46
N ALA A 189 -7.94 14.99 2.82
CA ALA A 189 -9.14 15.83 2.74
C ALA A 189 -9.84 16.03 4.09
N LEU A 190 -9.97 14.96 4.89
CA LEU A 190 -10.60 15.05 6.21
C LEU A 190 -9.79 15.88 7.20
N THR A 191 -8.47 15.82 7.13
CA THR A 191 -7.55 16.59 7.99
C THR A 191 -7.20 17.97 7.40
N LYS A 192 -7.56 18.23 6.14
CA LYS A 192 -7.13 19.38 5.36
C LYS A 192 -5.60 19.52 5.28
N SER A 193 -4.86 18.40 5.36
CA SER A 193 -3.40 18.37 5.35
C SER A 193 -2.89 17.18 4.52
N PRO A 194 -2.22 17.39 3.38
CA PRO A 194 -1.66 16.30 2.59
C PRO A 194 -0.62 15.49 3.36
N VAL A 195 0.17 16.16 4.19
CA VAL A 195 1.17 15.53 5.06
C VAL A 195 0.51 14.63 6.09
N ALA A 196 -0.54 15.12 6.77
CA ALA A 196 -1.28 14.29 7.73
C ALA A 196 -1.94 13.08 7.05
N GLY A 197 -2.52 13.26 5.85
CA GLY A 197 -3.08 12.15 5.07
C GLY A 197 -2.06 11.07 4.73
N LEU A 198 -0.84 11.47 4.32
CA LEU A 198 0.26 10.57 4.06
C LEU A 198 0.69 9.82 5.32
N LEU A 199 0.98 10.54 6.41
CA LEU A 199 1.47 9.95 7.65
C LEU A 199 0.44 9.01 8.30
N LEU A 200 -0.84 9.40 8.30
CA LEU A 200 -1.91 8.59 8.86
C LEU A 200 -2.16 7.33 8.01
N SER A 201 -2.15 7.44 6.68
CA SER A 201 -2.29 6.26 5.81
C SER A 201 -1.12 5.29 6.00
N ALA A 202 0.10 5.80 6.07
CA ALA A 202 1.30 5.01 6.32
C ALA A 202 1.27 4.32 7.71
N LEU A 203 0.77 5.01 8.74
CA LEU A 203 0.60 4.42 10.07
C LEU A 203 -0.45 3.30 10.07
N VAL A 204 -1.60 3.52 9.42
CA VAL A 204 -2.63 2.47 9.27
C VAL A 204 -2.04 1.27 8.53
N PHE A 205 -1.26 1.49 7.49
CA PHE A 205 -0.55 0.44 6.76
C PHE A 205 0.38 -0.37 7.67
N GLY A 206 1.25 0.30 8.43
CA GLY A 206 2.15 -0.37 9.38
C GLY A 206 1.41 -1.14 10.48
N VAL A 207 0.38 -0.55 11.08
CA VAL A 207 -0.41 -1.19 12.15
C VAL A 207 -1.21 -2.39 11.64
N ALA A 208 -1.71 -2.35 10.39
CA ALA A 208 -2.35 -3.51 9.77
C ALA A 208 -1.40 -4.73 9.65
N HIS A 209 -0.09 -4.49 9.70
CA HIS A 209 0.95 -5.51 9.73
C HIS A 209 1.45 -5.84 11.14
N GLY A 210 0.71 -5.47 12.19
CA GLY A 210 1.06 -5.70 13.60
C GLY A 210 1.34 -7.16 13.96
N TYR A 211 0.80 -8.11 13.20
CA TYR A 211 1.09 -9.54 13.36
C TYR A 211 2.56 -9.90 13.11
N GLN A 212 3.35 -9.01 12.49
CA GLN A 212 4.77 -9.20 12.21
C GLN A 212 5.69 -8.70 13.34
N GLY A 213 5.14 -8.16 14.44
CA GLY A 213 5.89 -7.60 15.57
C GLY A 213 6.16 -6.10 15.45
N VAL A 214 6.54 -5.48 16.58
CA VAL A 214 6.61 -4.01 16.72
C VAL A 214 7.70 -3.38 15.85
N SER A 215 8.90 -3.96 15.75
CA SER A 215 9.93 -3.45 14.82
C SER A 215 9.43 -3.47 13.38
N SER A 216 8.74 -4.54 12.97
CA SER A 216 8.15 -4.64 11.63
C SER A 216 7.11 -3.54 11.41
N VAL A 217 6.25 -3.23 12.39
CA VAL A 217 5.30 -2.10 12.29
C VAL A 217 6.02 -0.77 12.01
N VAL A 218 7.13 -0.50 12.70
CA VAL A 218 7.92 0.73 12.48
C VAL A 218 8.53 0.75 11.08
N VAL A 219 9.20 -0.33 10.67
CA VAL A 219 9.82 -0.45 9.34
C VAL A 219 8.77 -0.32 8.24
N ILE A 220 7.64 -1.01 8.36
CA ILE A 220 6.55 -0.99 7.38
C ILE A 220 5.84 0.37 7.36
N THR A 221 5.71 1.07 8.50
CA THR A 221 5.19 2.45 8.53
C THR A 221 6.10 3.38 7.74
N VAL A 222 7.42 3.31 7.94
CA VAL A 222 8.39 4.08 7.14
C VAL A 222 8.29 3.72 5.66
N PHE A 223 8.16 2.43 5.34
CA PHE A 223 7.97 2.00 3.96
C PHE A 223 6.65 2.55 3.36
N GLY A 224 5.60 2.61 4.18
CA GLY A 224 4.33 3.26 3.88
C GLY A 224 4.49 4.73 3.48
N VAL A 225 5.28 5.48 4.24
CA VAL A 225 5.64 6.88 3.95
C VAL A 225 6.37 6.96 2.61
N LEU A 226 7.35 6.10 2.36
CA LEU A 226 8.13 6.11 1.12
C LEU A 226 7.26 5.83 -0.11
N PHE A 227 6.35 4.84 -0.06
CA PHE A 227 5.38 4.59 -1.12
C PHE A 227 4.42 5.77 -1.31
N GLY A 228 3.97 6.40 -0.22
CA GLY A 228 3.14 7.59 -0.27
C GLY A 228 3.84 8.77 -0.99
N ILE A 229 5.14 8.95 -0.74
CA ILE A 229 5.99 9.93 -1.43
C ILE A 229 6.17 9.53 -2.90
N LEU A 230 6.43 8.26 -3.20
CA LEU A 230 6.57 7.78 -4.58
C LEU A 230 5.29 8.05 -5.40
N ALA A 231 4.13 7.72 -4.85
CA ALA A 231 2.83 8.01 -5.47
C ALA A 231 2.63 9.52 -5.71
N HIS A 232 3.07 10.35 -4.75
CA HIS A 232 3.04 11.81 -4.88
C HIS A 232 3.90 12.30 -6.05
N LEU A 233 5.19 11.96 -6.03
CA LEU A 233 6.19 12.49 -6.95
C LEU A 233 5.97 11.98 -8.37
N SER A 234 5.59 10.72 -8.52
CA SER A 234 5.30 10.12 -9.83
C SER A 234 3.93 10.49 -10.38
N ARG A 235 3.07 11.09 -9.53
CA ARG A 235 1.66 11.36 -9.83
C ARG A 235 0.92 10.10 -10.33
N SER A 236 1.34 8.91 -9.90
CA SER A 236 0.78 7.64 -10.36
C SER A 236 0.97 6.55 -9.32
N LEU A 237 0.02 5.63 -9.24
CA LEU A 237 0.19 4.42 -8.43
C LEU A 237 1.03 3.35 -9.12
N VAL A 238 1.18 3.40 -10.45
CA VAL A 238 1.80 2.32 -11.24
C VAL A 238 3.24 2.00 -10.83
N PRO A 239 4.14 2.98 -10.59
CA PRO A 239 5.49 2.68 -10.09
C PRO A 239 5.46 1.98 -8.72
N GLY A 240 4.56 2.41 -7.84
CA GLY A 240 4.36 1.79 -6.53
C GLY A 240 3.85 0.36 -6.63
N ILE A 241 2.85 0.11 -7.49
CA ILE A 241 2.28 -1.22 -7.74
C ILE A 241 3.38 -2.20 -8.21
N ILE A 242 4.19 -1.77 -9.17
CA ILE A 242 5.29 -2.59 -9.70
C ILE A 242 6.34 -2.84 -8.61
N ALA A 243 6.78 -1.79 -7.91
CA ALA A 243 7.77 -1.92 -6.85
C ALA A 243 7.29 -2.85 -5.73
N HIS A 244 6.04 -2.72 -5.31
CA HIS A 244 5.42 -3.57 -4.29
C HIS A 244 5.35 -5.04 -4.73
N ALA A 245 4.80 -5.31 -5.92
CA ALA A 245 4.75 -6.66 -6.45
C ALA A 245 6.15 -7.30 -6.56
N TRP A 246 7.17 -6.51 -6.95
CA TRP A 246 8.56 -6.98 -6.96
C TRP A 246 9.08 -7.34 -5.58
N GLN A 247 8.76 -6.56 -4.53
CA GLN A 247 9.14 -6.91 -3.16
C GLN A 247 8.60 -8.28 -2.82
N ASP A 248 7.30 -8.47 -3.01
CA ASP A 248 6.61 -9.63 -2.50
C ASP A 248 7.07 -10.87 -3.24
N LEU A 249 7.22 -10.78 -4.56
CA LEU A 249 7.82 -11.82 -5.40
C LEU A 249 9.22 -12.20 -4.89
N ALA A 250 10.12 -11.23 -4.73
CA ALA A 250 11.48 -11.49 -4.26
C ALA A 250 11.49 -12.05 -2.84
N SER A 251 10.60 -11.55 -1.98
CA SER A 251 10.54 -11.91 -0.57
C SER A 251 10.14 -13.37 -0.33
N GLY A 252 9.30 -13.94 -1.20
CA GLY A 252 8.86 -15.33 -1.13
C GLY A 252 9.74 -16.26 -1.96
N LEU A 253 10.00 -15.92 -3.24
CA LEU A 253 10.68 -16.83 -4.16
C LEU A 253 12.18 -16.99 -3.86
N PHE A 254 12.85 -15.98 -3.30
CA PHE A 254 14.27 -16.12 -2.92
C PHE A 254 14.48 -16.71 -1.53
N ARG A 255 13.39 -16.98 -0.79
CA ARG A 255 13.43 -17.52 0.58
C ARG A 255 12.77 -18.90 0.70
N MET A 256 12.39 -19.50 -0.45
CA MET A 256 11.79 -20.84 -0.53
C MET A 256 12.82 -21.96 -0.30
#